data_AF-A0A951BMS2-F1
#
_entry.id   AF-A0A951BMS2-F1
#
_cell.length_a   1.000
_cell.length_b   1.000
_cell.length_c   1.000
_cell.angle_alpha   90.00
_cell.angle_beta   90.00
_cell.angle_gamma   90.00
#
_symmetry.space_group_name_H-M   'P 1'
#
loop_
_entity.id
_entity.type
_entity.pdbx_description
1 polymer ?
#
loop_
_entity_poly.entity_id
_entity_poly.type
_entity_poly.pdbx_seq_one_letter_code
_entity_poly.pdbx_strand_id
1 'polypeptide(L)'
;ELPLTEACLEELGGQPARSVVADLVAEGILRRRPSGWFWAAARQRPHPAVDIRGGGGDQVAVVEADTGRLLGTVEAGSACTAVHPGAVYLHRGESFVVDELDLDSGVALVHPEEPEWHTSARSTTDICVVSVLQQQRSGGVSVALGEVKVTSQVVGYLRRLPSGQVLDAVPLELPPATLPTRAVWFTVCEEVLETAGLHPAAWPGALHAAEHAAIGLLPLVATCDRWDIGGVSTVRHPDTGEPTVFVHDGHPGGAGFADRAHAALRPWLTATRDAIAACECPAGCPSCVQSPKCGNGNDPLDKAGAIVVLDAVLAALAAATPHQAR
;
A
#
# COMPACT_ATOMS: atom_id res chain seq x y z
N GLU A 1 12.92 -29.52 -11.03
CA GLU A 1 13.74 -28.33 -11.36
C GLU A 1 15.10 -28.78 -11.87
N LEU A 2 15.72 -27.98 -12.76
CA LEU A 2 17.01 -28.25 -13.40
C LEU A 2 18.03 -27.17 -13.00
N PRO A 3 19.35 -27.44 -13.13
CA PRO A 3 20.37 -26.40 -12.95
C PRO A 3 20.15 -25.23 -13.91
N LEU A 4 20.38 -24.00 -13.45
CA LEU A 4 20.35 -22.83 -14.33
C LEU A 4 21.56 -22.88 -15.27
N THR A 5 21.33 -22.58 -16.55
CA THR A 5 22.40 -22.45 -17.55
C THR A 5 22.52 -21.00 -17.98
N GLU A 6 23.58 -20.68 -18.72
CA GLU A 6 23.76 -19.35 -19.32
C GLU A 6 22.53 -18.91 -20.12
N ALA A 7 22.03 -19.80 -20.99
CA ALA A 7 20.84 -19.59 -21.80
C ALA A 7 19.59 -19.27 -20.98
N CYS A 8 19.44 -19.91 -19.80
CA CYS A 8 18.34 -19.59 -18.89
C CYS A 8 18.42 -18.15 -18.40
N LEU A 9 19.62 -17.60 -18.19
CA LEU A 9 19.76 -16.23 -17.69
C LEU A 9 19.35 -15.21 -18.72
N GLU A 10 19.61 -15.45 -20.02
CA GLU A 10 19.05 -14.62 -21.09
C GLU A 10 17.53 -14.58 -21.04
N GLU A 11 16.88 -15.74 -20.92
CA GLU A 11 15.42 -15.86 -20.88
C GLU A 11 14.80 -15.26 -19.61
N LEU A 12 15.49 -15.36 -18.47
CA LEU A 12 15.02 -14.89 -17.15
C LEU A 12 15.32 -13.41 -16.88
N GLY A 13 15.64 -12.63 -17.91
CA GLY A 13 15.82 -11.18 -17.80
C GLY A 13 17.26 -10.69 -17.95
N GLY A 14 18.19 -11.53 -18.40
CA GLY A 14 19.54 -11.16 -18.79
C GLY A 14 20.41 -10.67 -17.64
N GLN A 15 20.88 -9.42 -17.73
CA GLN A 15 21.84 -8.86 -16.77
C GLN A 15 21.32 -8.81 -15.32
N PRO A 16 20.06 -8.39 -15.04
CA PRO A 16 19.43 -8.56 -13.74
C PRO A 16 19.50 -9.99 -13.19
N ALA A 17 19.15 -11.00 -14.00
CA ALA A 17 19.19 -12.40 -13.58
C ALA A 17 20.62 -12.85 -13.23
N ARG A 18 21.61 -12.37 -13.99
CA ARG A 18 23.04 -12.62 -13.72
C ARG A 18 23.49 -12.03 -12.39
N SER A 19 23.03 -10.83 -12.04
CA SER A 19 23.31 -10.21 -10.75
C SER A 19 22.74 -11.06 -9.61
N VAL A 20 21.45 -11.40 -9.68
CA VAL A 20 20.78 -12.21 -8.66
C VAL A 20 21.47 -13.57 -8.49
N VAL A 21 21.85 -14.24 -9.59
CA VAL A 21 22.56 -15.51 -9.52
C VAL A 21 23.95 -15.36 -8.91
N ALA A 22 24.65 -14.25 -9.14
CA ALA A 22 25.92 -13.97 -8.47
C ALA A 22 25.74 -13.80 -6.95
N ASP A 23 24.69 -13.08 -6.54
CA ASP A 23 24.35 -12.88 -5.12
C ASP A 23 24.00 -14.21 -4.45
N LEU A 24 23.13 -15.03 -5.07
CA LEU A 24 22.78 -16.36 -4.58
C LEU A 24 23.99 -17.31 -4.50
N VAL A 25 25.01 -17.15 -5.34
CA VAL A 25 26.28 -17.90 -5.23
C VAL A 25 27.10 -17.39 -4.06
N ALA A 26 27.18 -16.08 -3.85
CA ALA A 26 27.89 -15.47 -2.73
C ALA A 26 27.27 -15.88 -1.38
N GLU A 27 25.93 -15.98 -1.32
CA GLU A 27 25.17 -16.48 -0.18
C GLU A 27 25.26 -18.00 0.01
N GLY A 28 25.86 -18.72 -0.96
CA GLY A 28 26.02 -20.17 -0.91
C GLY A 28 24.74 -20.95 -1.17
N ILE A 29 23.65 -20.29 -1.60
CA ILE A 29 22.38 -20.91 -2.01
C ILE A 29 22.59 -21.66 -3.33
N LEU A 30 23.33 -21.05 -4.26
CA LEU A 30 23.75 -21.67 -5.53
C LEU A 30 25.25 -21.99 -5.50
N ARG A 31 25.64 -23.01 -6.27
CA ARG A 31 27.04 -23.32 -6.57
C ARG A 31 27.28 -23.29 -8.07
N ARG A 32 28.23 -22.46 -8.48
CA ARG A 32 28.70 -22.42 -9.87
C ARG A 32 29.56 -23.65 -10.19
N ARG A 33 29.29 -24.28 -11.32
CA ARG A 33 30.07 -25.38 -11.93
C ARG A 33 30.25 -25.08 -13.43
N PRO A 34 31.13 -25.82 -14.15
CA PRO A 34 31.34 -25.59 -15.58
C PRO A 34 30.07 -25.66 -16.44
N SER A 35 29.10 -26.48 -16.04
CA SER A 35 27.84 -26.68 -16.77
C SER A 35 26.68 -25.77 -16.32
N GLY A 36 26.89 -24.87 -15.35
CA GLY A 36 25.86 -23.94 -14.88
C GLY A 36 25.83 -23.78 -13.35
N TRP A 37 24.68 -23.36 -12.83
CA TRP A 37 24.46 -23.09 -11.42
C TRP A 37 23.50 -24.09 -10.80
N PHE A 38 23.93 -24.67 -9.69
CA PHE A 38 23.26 -25.78 -9.03
C PHE A 38 22.80 -25.37 -7.65
N TRP A 39 21.59 -25.79 -7.27
CA TRP A 39 21.12 -25.65 -5.89
C TRP A 39 22.06 -26.34 -4.91
N ALA A 40 22.62 -25.59 -3.97
CA ALA A 40 23.66 -26.07 -3.07
C ALA A 40 23.11 -27.00 -1.99
N ALA A 41 21.89 -26.74 -1.52
CA ALA A 41 21.27 -27.46 -0.42
C ALA A 41 20.35 -28.58 -0.95
N ALA A 42 20.93 -29.64 -1.53
CA ALA A 42 20.19 -30.72 -2.20
C ALA A 42 19.07 -31.41 -1.36
N ARG A 43 19.03 -31.20 -0.04
CA ARG A 43 17.99 -31.71 0.87
C ARG A 43 16.95 -30.67 1.30
N GLN A 44 17.17 -29.39 1.03
CA GLN A 44 16.22 -28.33 1.29
C GLN A 44 15.51 -28.01 -0.02
N ARG A 45 14.17 -28.11 -0.01
CA ARG A 45 13.36 -27.64 -1.13
C ARG A 45 13.09 -26.16 -0.92
N PRO A 46 13.28 -25.29 -1.92
CA PRO A 46 12.98 -23.86 -1.78
C PRO A 46 11.47 -23.60 -1.76
N HIS A 47 10.68 -24.38 -2.49
CA HIS A 47 9.24 -24.15 -2.66
C HIS A 47 8.44 -23.91 -1.37
N PRO A 48 8.62 -24.67 -0.26
CA PRO A 48 7.85 -24.42 0.97
C PRO A 48 8.18 -23.09 1.66
N ALA A 49 9.30 -22.46 1.30
CA ALA A 49 9.71 -21.15 1.82
C ALA A 49 9.26 -19.99 0.92
N VAL A 50 8.60 -20.28 -0.20
CA VAL A 50 8.11 -19.28 -1.16
C VAL A 50 6.60 -19.37 -1.24
N ASP A 51 5.92 -18.31 -0.82
CA ASP A 51 4.50 -18.13 -1.11
C ASP A 51 4.35 -17.31 -2.41
N ILE A 52 3.68 -17.90 -3.39
CA ILE A 52 3.38 -17.28 -4.69
C ILE A 52 2.51 -16.03 -4.53
N ARG A 53 1.69 -15.96 -3.48
CA ARG A 53 0.83 -14.79 -3.21
C ARG A 53 1.44 -13.81 -2.23
N GLY A 54 2.69 -14.03 -1.78
CA GLY A 54 3.39 -13.15 -0.83
C GLY A 54 2.78 -13.10 0.58
N GLY A 55 1.51 -13.48 0.73
CA GLY A 55 0.76 -13.57 1.98
C GLY A 55 0.92 -14.91 2.67
N GLY A 56 2.17 -15.36 2.86
CA GLY A 56 2.53 -16.56 3.62
C GLY A 56 2.28 -16.39 5.12
N GLY A 57 1.17 -15.75 5.48
CA GLY A 57 0.69 -15.57 6.84
C GLY A 57 -0.38 -16.59 7.15
N ASP A 58 -0.50 -16.87 8.44
CA ASP A 58 -1.57 -17.68 8.98
C ASP A 58 -2.94 -17.21 8.47
N GLN A 59 -3.81 -18.16 8.15
CA GLN A 59 -5.18 -17.87 7.76
C GLN A 59 -6.04 -17.83 9.01
N VAL A 60 -6.98 -16.89 9.09
CA VAL A 60 -8.01 -16.87 10.13
C VAL A 60 -9.20 -17.68 9.64
N ALA A 61 -9.50 -18.79 10.31
CA ALA A 61 -10.68 -19.60 10.04
C ALA A 61 -11.93 -18.93 10.60
N VAL A 62 -12.97 -18.77 9.78
CA VAL A 62 -14.26 -18.23 10.19
C VAL A 62 -15.20 -19.40 10.50
N VAL A 63 -15.56 -19.55 11.76
CA VAL A 63 -16.26 -20.73 12.29
C VAL A 63 -17.55 -20.31 13.00
N GLU A 64 -18.65 -20.98 12.66
CA GLU A 64 -19.92 -20.80 13.35
C GLU A 64 -19.87 -21.40 14.76
N ALA A 65 -20.08 -20.58 15.80
CA ALA A 65 -19.84 -20.94 17.19
C ALA A 65 -20.71 -22.12 17.66
N ASP A 66 -21.98 -22.15 17.29
CA ASP A 66 -22.95 -23.16 17.77
C ASP A 66 -22.73 -24.54 17.13
N THR A 67 -22.26 -24.58 15.89
CA THR A 67 -22.20 -25.82 15.10
C THR A 67 -20.77 -26.32 14.87
N GLY A 68 -19.78 -25.45 15.05
CA GLY A 68 -18.39 -25.69 14.66
C GLY A 68 -18.19 -25.75 13.13
N ARG A 69 -19.18 -25.32 12.34
CA ARG A 69 -19.11 -25.32 10.89
C ARG A 69 -18.10 -24.27 10.42
N LEU A 70 -17.07 -24.71 9.70
CA LEU A 70 -16.17 -23.81 8.98
C LEU A 70 -16.91 -23.18 7.80
N LEU A 71 -17.04 -21.86 7.82
CA LEU A 71 -17.65 -21.08 6.73
C LEU A 71 -16.59 -20.75 5.67
N GLY A 72 -15.40 -20.33 6.10
CA GLY A 72 -14.33 -19.95 5.19
C GLY A 72 -13.06 -19.52 5.91
N THR A 73 -12.16 -18.85 5.19
CA THR A 73 -10.94 -18.28 5.75
C THR A 73 -10.74 -16.85 5.28
N VAL A 74 -9.99 -16.07 6.08
CA VAL A 74 -9.57 -14.70 5.79
C VAL A 74 -8.06 -14.61 5.99
N GLU A 75 -7.36 -13.80 5.19
CA GLU A 75 -5.93 -13.57 5.37
C GLU A 75 -5.66 -12.80 6.68
N ALA A 76 -4.69 -13.22 7.49
CA ALA A 76 -4.39 -12.58 8.78
C ALA A 76 -4.19 -11.05 8.68
N GLY A 77 -3.52 -10.57 7.62
CA GLY A 77 -3.30 -9.13 7.39
C GLY A 77 -4.59 -8.31 7.22
N SER A 78 -5.70 -8.97 6.88
CA SER A 78 -7.03 -8.36 6.71
C SER A 78 -8.01 -8.73 7.81
N ALA A 79 -7.65 -9.66 8.70
CA ALA A 79 -8.57 -10.23 9.70
C ALA A 79 -9.17 -9.16 10.62
N CYS A 80 -8.34 -8.26 11.17
CA CYS A 80 -8.81 -7.17 12.02
C CYS A 80 -9.78 -6.21 11.28
N THR A 81 -9.73 -6.14 9.95
CA THR A 81 -10.62 -5.27 9.17
C THR A 81 -11.91 -6.00 8.78
N ALA A 82 -11.80 -7.28 8.42
CA ALA A 82 -12.89 -8.06 7.84
C ALA A 82 -13.72 -8.84 8.86
N VAL A 83 -13.08 -9.33 9.93
CA VAL A 83 -13.66 -10.21 10.95
C VAL A 83 -13.28 -9.79 12.36
N HIS A 84 -13.25 -8.48 12.63
CA HIS A 84 -13.15 -7.98 14.00
C HIS A 84 -14.40 -8.33 14.82
N PRO A 85 -14.33 -8.35 16.17
CA PRO A 85 -15.51 -8.47 17.00
C PRO A 85 -16.57 -7.43 16.63
N GLY A 86 -17.81 -7.88 16.44
CA GLY A 86 -18.95 -7.08 15.99
C GLY A 86 -19.02 -6.83 14.48
N ALA A 87 -18.10 -7.36 13.66
CA ALA A 87 -18.18 -7.26 12.21
C ALA A 87 -19.36 -8.06 11.65
N VAL A 88 -20.02 -7.53 10.62
CA VAL A 88 -21.01 -8.25 9.81
C VAL A 88 -20.26 -8.93 8.67
N TYR A 89 -20.17 -10.25 8.74
CA TYR A 89 -19.53 -11.12 7.75
C TYR A 89 -20.59 -11.75 6.84
N LEU A 90 -20.53 -11.42 5.55
CA LEU A 90 -21.41 -12.02 4.54
C LEU A 90 -20.74 -13.22 3.89
N HIS A 91 -21.40 -14.38 3.97
CA HIS A 91 -20.93 -15.61 3.35
C HIS A 91 -22.02 -16.24 2.48
N ARG A 92 -21.81 -16.23 1.15
CA ARG A 92 -22.74 -16.84 0.17
C ARG A 92 -24.20 -16.34 0.29
N GLY A 93 -24.37 -15.08 0.69
CA GLY A 93 -25.68 -14.44 0.84
C GLY A 93 -26.30 -14.60 2.23
N GLU A 94 -25.69 -15.39 3.11
CA GLU A 94 -26.05 -15.47 4.53
C GLU A 94 -25.21 -14.47 5.34
N SER A 95 -25.82 -13.87 6.35
CA SER A 95 -25.19 -12.89 7.23
C SER A 95 -24.84 -13.51 8.58
N PHE A 96 -23.64 -13.19 9.04
CA PHE A 96 -23.11 -13.61 10.33
C PHE A 96 -22.53 -12.41 11.05
N VAL A 97 -22.67 -12.36 12.38
CA VAL A 97 -21.99 -11.38 13.22
C VAL A 97 -20.83 -12.07 13.92
N VAL A 98 -19.67 -11.42 13.91
CA VAL A 98 -18.46 -11.93 14.57
C VAL A 98 -18.56 -11.67 16.07
N ASP A 99 -18.46 -12.73 16.86
CA ASP A 99 -18.46 -12.67 18.31
C ASP A 99 -17.05 -12.39 18.85
N GLU A 100 -16.07 -13.11 18.32
CA GLU A 100 -14.69 -13.10 18.81
C GLU A 100 -13.71 -13.30 17.65
N LEU A 101 -12.57 -12.63 17.75
CA LEU A 101 -11.41 -12.83 16.88
C LEU A 101 -10.21 -13.18 17.76
N ASP A 102 -9.80 -14.45 17.71
CA ASP A 102 -8.58 -14.93 18.33
C ASP A 102 -7.48 -15.02 17.28
N LEU A 103 -6.57 -14.04 17.32
CA LEU A 103 -5.43 -13.97 16.41
C LEU A 103 -4.34 -14.99 16.73
N ASP A 104 -4.25 -15.46 17.99
CA ASP A 104 -3.23 -16.42 18.41
C ASP A 104 -3.58 -17.83 17.91
N SER A 105 -4.86 -18.21 17.96
CA SER A 105 -5.33 -19.49 17.42
C SER A 105 -5.72 -19.42 15.94
N GLY A 106 -5.86 -18.22 15.37
CA GLY A 106 -6.25 -18.01 13.98
C GLY A 106 -7.72 -18.36 13.74
N VAL A 107 -8.62 -18.00 14.65
CA VAL A 107 -10.05 -18.32 14.57
C VAL A 107 -10.90 -17.08 14.83
N ALA A 108 -11.88 -16.85 13.97
CA ALA A 108 -12.98 -15.92 14.18
C ALA A 108 -14.27 -16.70 14.41
N LEU A 109 -14.89 -16.53 15.59
CA LEU A 109 -16.16 -17.16 15.94
C LEU A 109 -17.31 -16.24 15.54
N VAL A 110 -18.32 -16.82 14.90
CA VAL A 110 -19.47 -16.08 14.39
C VAL A 110 -20.79 -16.77 14.72
N HIS A 111 -21.88 -16.03 14.73
CA HIS A 111 -23.24 -16.58 14.77
C HIS A 111 -24.09 -16.00 13.64
N PRO A 112 -25.11 -16.74 13.15
CA PRO A 112 -26.01 -16.23 12.13
C PRO A 112 -26.90 -15.12 12.70
N GLU A 113 -26.88 -13.95 12.07
CA GLU A 113 -27.75 -12.82 12.38
C GLU A 113 -27.95 -11.99 11.10
N GLU A 114 -29.18 -11.51 10.87
CA GLU A 114 -29.52 -10.60 9.76
C GLU A 114 -29.80 -9.19 10.30
N PRO A 115 -28.76 -8.42 10.67
CA PRO A 115 -28.95 -7.07 11.15
C PRO A 115 -29.36 -6.13 10.01
N GLU A 116 -30.08 -5.05 10.35
CA GLU A 116 -30.46 -4.00 9.40
C GLU A 116 -29.29 -3.08 9.01
N TRP A 117 -28.06 -3.39 9.43
CA TRP A 117 -26.86 -2.60 9.18
C TRP A 117 -25.70 -3.44 8.65
N HIS A 118 -24.72 -2.78 8.04
CA HIS A 118 -23.41 -3.33 7.74
C HIS A 118 -22.34 -2.63 8.58
N THR A 119 -21.15 -3.22 8.64
CA THR A 119 -20.03 -2.67 9.40
C THR A 119 -18.92 -2.17 8.49
N SER A 120 -18.18 -1.17 8.96
CA SER A 120 -16.96 -0.72 8.31
C SER A 120 -15.90 -0.43 9.36
N ALA A 121 -14.81 -1.18 9.34
CA ALA A 121 -13.69 -0.96 10.25
C ALA A 121 -13.11 0.45 10.09
N ARG A 122 -12.62 0.99 11.20
CA ARG A 122 -11.88 2.24 11.27
C ARG A 122 -10.47 1.94 11.70
N SER A 123 -9.51 2.37 10.89
CA SER A 123 -8.10 2.14 11.15
C SER A 123 -7.35 3.45 11.24
N THR A 124 -6.30 3.45 12.05
CA THR A 124 -5.25 4.47 12.05
C THR A 124 -4.01 3.87 11.41
N THR A 125 -3.33 4.64 10.56
CA THR A 125 -2.10 4.22 9.91
C THR A 125 -1.02 5.26 10.15
N ASP A 126 0.11 4.82 10.69
CA ASP A 126 1.32 5.60 10.86
C ASP A 126 2.43 5.05 9.96
N ILE A 127 3.32 5.92 9.51
CA ILE A 127 4.48 5.54 8.71
C ILE A 127 5.73 6.20 9.32
N CYS A 128 6.82 5.44 9.39
CA CYS A 128 8.12 5.94 9.83
C CYS A 128 9.17 5.65 8.75
N VAL A 129 10.05 6.61 8.50
CA VAL A 129 11.20 6.44 7.60
C VAL A 129 12.31 5.69 8.36
N VAL A 130 12.70 4.54 7.83
CA VAL A 130 13.80 3.73 8.39
C VAL A 130 15.12 4.16 7.76
N SER A 131 15.15 4.26 6.43
CA SER A 131 16.35 4.65 5.68
C SER A 131 15.97 5.34 4.37
N VAL A 132 16.80 6.27 3.92
CA VAL A 132 16.65 6.92 2.61
C VAL A 132 17.71 6.37 1.66
N LEU A 133 17.25 5.75 0.57
CA LEU A 133 18.12 5.11 -0.42
C LEU A 133 18.48 6.06 -1.56
N GLN A 134 17.52 6.84 -2.03
CA GLN A 134 17.71 7.88 -3.03
C GLN A 134 16.90 9.11 -2.66
N GLN A 135 17.44 10.29 -2.93
CA GLN A 135 16.72 11.55 -2.69
C GLN A 135 17.19 12.62 -3.67
N GLN A 136 16.24 13.38 -4.19
CA GLN A 136 16.45 14.59 -4.97
C GLN A 136 15.71 15.76 -4.32
N ARG A 137 16.34 16.94 -4.28
CA ARG A 137 15.75 18.18 -3.73
C ARG A 137 15.86 19.30 -4.74
N SER A 138 14.78 20.03 -4.94
CA SER A 138 14.72 21.17 -5.85
C SER A 138 13.54 22.07 -5.49
N GLY A 139 13.74 23.39 -5.48
CA GLY A 139 12.65 24.36 -5.36
C GLY A 139 11.69 24.16 -4.18
N GLY A 140 12.19 23.76 -2.99
CA GLY A 140 11.34 23.50 -1.82
C GLY A 140 10.54 22.18 -1.88
N VAL A 141 10.90 21.28 -2.80
CA VAL A 141 10.36 19.93 -2.89
C VAL A 141 11.49 18.91 -2.75
N SER A 142 11.22 17.82 -2.04
CA SER A 142 12.07 16.64 -1.98
C SER A 142 11.30 15.44 -2.48
N VAL A 143 11.92 14.59 -3.30
CA VAL A 143 11.39 13.27 -3.64
C VAL A 143 12.41 12.22 -3.28
N ALA A 144 11.96 11.14 -2.65
CA ALA A 144 12.83 10.10 -2.13
C ALA A 144 12.25 8.71 -2.34
N LEU A 145 13.16 7.74 -2.32
CA LEU A 145 12.91 6.31 -2.26
C LEU A 145 13.65 5.77 -1.04
N GLY A 146 13.00 4.90 -0.27
CA GLY A 146 13.62 4.34 0.91
C GLY A 146 12.80 3.27 1.60
N GLU A 147 13.35 2.79 2.71
CA GLU A 147 12.71 1.80 3.56
C GLU A 147 11.87 2.49 4.62
N VAL A 148 10.69 1.96 4.86
CA VAL A 148 9.70 2.49 5.79
C VAL A 148 9.12 1.38 6.64
N LYS A 149 8.55 1.77 7.77
CA LYS A 149 7.75 0.91 8.64
C LYS A 149 6.34 1.48 8.70
N VAL A 150 5.37 0.76 8.10
CA VAL A 150 3.96 1.15 8.11
C VAL A 150 3.26 0.39 9.23
N THR A 151 2.62 1.10 10.15
CA THR A 151 1.89 0.50 11.28
C THR A 151 0.41 0.84 11.13
N SER A 152 -0.46 -0.16 11.04
CA SER A 152 -1.90 0.01 10.94
C SER A 152 -2.59 -0.65 12.13
N GLN A 153 -3.59 0.01 12.69
CA GLN A 153 -4.37 -0.52 13.81
C GLN A 153 -5.86 -0.27 13.56
N VAL A 154 -6.68 -1.30 13.71
CA VAL A 154 -8.14 -1.14 13.74
C VAL A 154 -8.53 -0.71 15.15
N VAL A 155 -9.02 0.52 15.27
CA VAL A 155 -9.35 1.18 16.55
C VAL A 155 -10.86 1.21 16.83
N GLY A 156 -11.66 0.70 15.89
CA GLY A 156 -13.11 0.66 16.01
C GLY A 156 -13.78 0.32 14.69
N TYR A 157 -15.10 0.44 14.65
CA TYR A 157 -15.88 0.29 13.43
C TYR A 157 -17.14 1.17 13.48
N LEU A 158 -17.74 1.39 12.31
CA LEU A 158 -19.02 2.08 12.16
C LEU A 158 -20.11 1.08 11.81
N ARG A 159 -21.28 1.20 12.42
CA ARG A 159 -22.50 0.54 11.94
C ARG A 159 -23.24 1.49 11.02
N ARG A 160 -23.60 1.01 9.82
CA ARG A 160 -24.22 1.81 8.77
C ARG A 160 -25.47 1.14 8.23
N LEU A 161 -26.54 1.91 8.09
CA LEU A 161 -27.73 1.46 7.37
C LEU A 161 -27.43 1.31 5.86
N PRO A 162 -28.24 0.55 5.11
CA PRO A 162 -28.15 0.49 3.65
C PRO A 162 -28.25 1.87 2.97
N SER A 163 -28.86 2.85 3.64
CA SER A 163 -28.89 4.25 3.18
C SER A 163 -27.54 4.96 3.25
N GLY A 164 -26.52 4.37 3.88
CA GLY A 164 -25.21 4.96 4.16
C GLY A 164 -25.15 5.75 5.48
N GLN A 165 -26.30 5.99 6.12
CA GLN A 165 -26.37 6.66 7.41
C GLN A 165 -25.60 5.87 8.48
N VAL A 166 -24.70 6.57 9.20
CA VAL A 166 -24.00 6.02 10.36
C VAL A 166 -24.97 5.98 11.53
N LEU A 167 -25.14 4.80 12.12
CA LEU A 167 -25.92 4.59 13.34
C LEU A 167 -25.10 4.98 14.56
N ASP A 168 -23.89 4.42 14.67
CA ASP A 168 -22.94 4.70 15.73
C ASP A 168 -21.51 4.28 15.35
N ALA A 169 -20.59 4.52 16.28
CA ALA A 169 -19.21 4.09 16.23
C ALA A 169 -18.90 3.27 17.48
N VAL A 170 -18.35 2.07 17.29
CA VAL A 170 -17.98 1.17 18.38
C VAL A 170 -16.45 1.10 18.44
N PRO A 171 -15.82 1.46 19.57
CA PRO A 171 -14.37 1.37 19.73
C PRO A 171 -13.92 -0.09 19.83
N LEU A 172 -12.70 -0.36 19.35
CA LEU A 172 -12.05 -1.66 19.44
C LEU A 172 -10.60 -1.48 19.86
N GLU A 173 -10.08 -2.45 20.60
CA GLU A 173 -8.68 -2.49 21.05
C GLU A 173 -7.98 -3.69 20.40
N LEU A 174 -7.81 -3.64 19.07
CA LEU A 174 -7.10 -4.67 18.33
C LEU A 174 -5.61 -4.35 18.22
N PRO A 175 -4.72 -5.37 18.16
CA PRO A 175 -3.29 -5.14 18.09
C PRO A 175 -2.89 -4.45 16.77
N PRO A 176 -1.90 -3.54 16.79
CA PRO A 176 -1.37 -2.95 15.58
C PRO A 176 -0.59 -3.98 14.77
N ALA A 177 -0.77 -3.97 13.45
CA ALA A 177 0.04 -4.73 12.50
C ALA A 177 1.10 -3.81 11.89
N THR A 178 2.34 -4.30 11.83
CA THR A 178 3.44 -3.55 11.22
C THR A 178 3.98 -4.24 9.98
N LEU A 179 4.10 -3.47 8.90
CA LEU A 179 4.70 -3.84 7.63
C LEU A 179 6.01 -3.07 7.39
N PRO A 180 7.19 -3.71 7.56
CA PRO A 180 8.44 -3.20 7.02
C PRO A 180 8.43 -3.33 5.49
N THR A 181 8.59 -2.24 4.75
CA THR A 181 8.46 -2.21 3.30
C THR A 181 9.26 -1.07 2.68
N ARG A 182 9.14 -0.86 1.36
CA ARG A 182 9.73 0.25 0.62
C ARG A 182 8.66 1.25 0.21
N ALA A 183 9.02 2.53 0.17
CA ALA A 183 8.14 3.60 -0.26
C ALA A 183 8.87 4.60 -1.15
N VAL A 184 8.10 5.19 -2.06
CA VAL A 184 8.43 6.46 -2.71
C VAL A 184 7.59 7.54 -2.06
N TRP A 185 8.20 8.70 -1.79
CA TRP A 185 7.46 9.82 -1.22
C TRP A 185 7.96 11.14 -1.75
N PHE A 186 7.03 12.11 -1.80
CA PHE A 186 7.35 13.50 -2.09
C PHE A 186 6.94 14.37 -0.90
N THR A 187 7.83 15.28 -0.55
CA THR A 187 7.68 16.27 0.51
C THR A 187 7.68 17.65 -0.12
N VAL A 188 6.72 18.49 0.24
CA VAL A 188 6.59 19.86 -0.27
C VAL A 188 6.66 20.80 0.93
N CYS A 189 7.61 21.73 0.92
CA CYS A 189 7.72 22.74 1.96
C CYS A 189 6.43 23.58 2.03
N GLU A 190 6.02 23.93 3.25
CA GLU A 190 4.83 24.75 3.49
C GLU A 190 4.83 26.04 2.65
N GLU A 191 5.96 26.73 2.52
CA GLU A 191 6.04 27.97 1.74
C GLU A 191 5.74 27.78 0.24
N VAL A 192 6.05 26.60 -0.31
CA VAL A 192 5.75 26.27 -1.71
C VAL A 192 4.24 26.11 -1.89
N LEU A 193 3.56 25.43 -0.97
CA LEU A 193 2.12 25.27 -1.00
C LEU A 193 1.40 26.62 -0.84
N GLU A 194 1.85 27.45 0.10
CA GLU A 194 1.30 28.79 0.32
C GLU A 194 1.50 29.70 -0.90
N THR A 195 2.70 29.70 -1.49
CA THR A 195 3.00 30.47 -2.70
C THR A 195 2.15 30.01 -3.89
N ALA A 196 1.83 28.71 -3.96
CA ALA A 196 0.93 28.15 -4.96
C ALA A 196 -0.56 28.45 -4.68
N GLY A 197 -0.88 29.18 -3.61
CA GLY A 197 -2.23 29.61 -3.25
C GLY A 197 -3.02 28.60 -2.42
N LEU A 198 -2.38 27.55 -1.90
CA LEU A 198 -3.03 26.53 -1.08
C LEU A 198 -2.93 26.90 0.40
N HIS A 199 -4.06 27.32 0.98
CA HIS A 199 -4.12 27.69 2.41
C HIS A 199 -3.96 26.45 3.32
N PRO A 200 -3.34 26.57 4.52
CA PRO A 200 -3.12 25.44 5.44
C PRO A 200 -4.32 24.54 5.73
N ALA A 201 -5.52 25.15 5.78
CA ALA A 201 -6.77 24.42 6.00
C ALA A 201 -7.12 23.41 4.89
N ALA A 202 -6.61 23.61 3.67
CA ALA A 202 -6.86 22.73 2.52
C ALA A 202 -5.82 21.61 2.39
N TRP A 203 -4.67 21.71 3.07
CA TRP A 203 -3.57 20.75 2.93
C TRP A 203 -3.96 19.30 3.21
N PRO A 204 -4.73 18.96 4.28
CA PRO A 204 -5.12 17.57 4.51
C PRO A 204 -5.86 16.97 3.30
N GLY A 205 -6.86 17.67 2.78
CA GLY A 205 -7.65 17.19 1.64
C GLY A 205 -6.86 17.14 0.34
N ALA A 206 -5.97 18.10 0.11
CA ALA A 206 -5.16 18.19 -1.10
C ALA A 206 -4.12 17.06 -1.19
N LEU A 207 -3.38 16.84 -0.09
CA LEU A 207 -2.37 15.78 0.00
C LEU A 207 -3.02 14.39 -0.09
N HIS A 208 -4.15 14.20 0.59
CA HIS A 208 -4.91 12.95 0.58
C HIS A 208 -5.50 12.63 -0.80
N ALA A 209 -6.05 13.61 -1.50
CA ALA A 209 -6.52 13.43 -2.87
C ALA A 209 -5.37 13.16 -3.86
N ALA A 210 -4.22 13.80 -3.68
CA ALA A 210 -3.02 13.52 -4.48
C ALA A 210 -2.49 12.09 -4.24
N GLU A 211 -2.46 11.65 -2.97
CA GLU A 211 -2.09 10.29 -2.58
C GLU A 211 -2.98 9.24 -3.25
N HIS A 212 -4.30 9.38 -3.11
CA HIS A 212 -5.26 8.45 -3.72
C HIS A 212 -5.09 8.33 -5.23
N ALA A 213 -4.99 9.47 -5.92
CA ALA A 213 -4.78 9.48 -7.35
C ALA A 213 -3.44 8.85 -7.73
N ALA A 214 -2.37 9.14 -6.97
CA ALA A 214 -1.05 8.59 -7.22
C ALA A 214 -1.04 7.05 -7.09
N ILE A 215 -1.67 6.50 -6.04
CA ILE A 215 -1.86 5.05 -5.89
C ILE A 215 -2.65 4.48 -7.07
N GLY A 216 -3.75 5.13 -7.46
CA GLY A 216 -4.61 4.69 -8.55
C GLY A 216 -3.91 4.65 -9.91
N LEU A 217 -2.95 5.53 -10.14
CA LEU A 217 -2.23 5.66 -11.41
C LEU A 217 -0.86 4.95 -11.43
N LEU A 218 -0.34 4.50 -10.28
CA LEU A 218 0.93 3.76 -10.18
C LEU A 218 0.98 2.48 -11.05
N PRO A 219 -0.11 1.69 -11.19
CA PRO A 219 -0.16 0.53 -12.08
C PRO A 219 0.30 0.79 -13.52
N LEU A 220 0.14 2.03 -14.02
CA LEU A 220 0.58 2.40 -15.38
C LEU A 220 2.09 2.27 -15.59
N VAL A 221 2.89 2.44 -14.54
CA VAL A 221 4.36 2.44 -14.65
C VAL A 221 5.01 1.23 -13.99
N ALA A 222 4.33 0.57 -13.05
CA ALA A 222 4.88 -0.54 -12.28
C ALA A 222 4.20 -1.90 -12.49
N THR A 223 3.20 -2.01 -13.38
CA THR A 223 2.57 -3.30 -13.75
C THR A 223 2.12 -4.13 -12.54
N CYS A 224 1.52 -3.45 -11.57
CA CYS A 224 0.99 -4.01 -10.33
C CYS A 224 -0.53 -3.81 -10.27
N ASP A 225 -1.22 -4.47 -9.34
CA ASP A 225 -2.58 -4.10 -9.00
C ASP A 225 -2.56 -2.93 -7.99
N ARG A 226 -3.61 -2.11 -7.98
CA ARG A 226 -3.81 -1.11 -6.93
C ARG A 226 -3.90 -1.73 -5.54
N TRP A 227 -4.30 -3.01 -5.43
CA TRP A 227 -4.37 -3.77 -4.19
C TRP A 227 -2.99 -4.06 -3.60
N ASP A 228 -1.93 -4.06 -4.41
CA ASP A 228 -0.55 -4.35 -4.01
C ASP A 228 0.18 -3.16 -3.37
N ILE A 229 -0.49 -2.00 -3.24
CA ILE A 229 0.08 -0.72 -2.83
C ILE A 229 -0.77 -0.08 -1.74
N GLY A 230 -0.12 0.59 -0.79
CA GLY A 230 -0.75 1.49 0.16
C GLY A 230 -0.17 2.90 0.05
N GLY A 231 -0.74 3.83 0.82
CA GLY A 231 -0.20 5.16 0.95
C GLY A 231 -0.58 5.79 2.29
N VAL A 232 0.11 6.89 2.56
CA VAL A 232 -0.15 7.77 3.70
C VAL A 232 0.12 9.20 3.27
N SER A 233 -0.80 10.10 3.57
CA SER A 233 -0.60 11.54 3.44
C SER A 233 -0.65 12.20 4.82
N THR A 234 0.25 13.16 5.04
CA THR A 234 0.31 13.91 6.29
C THR A 234 0.69 15.35 6.04
N VAL A 235 0.03 16.25 6.76
CA VAL A 235 0.34 17.69 6.74
C VAL A 235 1.71 17.97 7.35
N ARG A 236 2.13 17.18 8.32
CA ARG A 236 3.44 17.34 8.95
C ARG A 236 3.93 15.97 9.41
N HIS A 237 4.74 15.33 8.57
CA HIS A 237 5.30 14.03 8.92
C HIS A 237 6.36 14.18 10.03
N PRO A 238 6.40 13.32 11.05
CA PRO A 238 7.40 13.41 12.13
C PRO A 238 8.85 13.42 11.64
N ASP A 239 9.18 12.59 10.64
CA ASP A 239 10.57 12.47 10.15
C ASP A 239 10.96 13.52 9.10
N THR A 240 10.01 14.06 8.33
CA THR A 240 10.32 15.07 7.30
C THR A 240 10.08 16.50 7.78
N GLY A 241 9.24 16.67 8.80
CA GLY A 241 8.85 17.97 9.36
C GLY A 241 7.86 18.75 8.50
N GLU A 242 7.41 18.21 7.37
CA GLU A 242 6.75 18.93 6.29
C GLU A 242 5.58 18.12 5.68
N PRO A 243 4.68 18.76 4.92
CA PRO A 243 3.67 18.09 4.09
C PRO A 243 4.26 16.99 3.22
N THR A 244 3.83 15.75 3.41
CA THR A 244 4.42 14.59 2.73
C THR A 244 3.36 13.57 2.31
N VAL A 245 3.52 13.05 1.11
CA VAL A 245 2.72 11.95 0.56
C VAL A 245 3.63 10.75 0.29
N PHE A 246 3.29 9.62 0.90
CA PHE A 246 3.95 8.33 0.72
C PHE A 246 3.09 7.40 -0.12
N VAL A 247 3.75 6.65 -1.01
CA VAL A 247 3.18 5.48 -1.69
C VAL A 247 4.14 4.32 -1.48
N HIS A 248 3.65 3.25 -0.87
CA HIS A 248 4.47 2.14 -0.40
C HIS A 248 3.97 0.79 -0.92
N ASP A 249 4.87 -0.17 -1.02
CA ASP A 249 4.53 -1.52 -1.42
C ASP A 249 3.75 -2.20 -0.28
N GLY A 250 2.72 -2.98 -0.64
CA GLY A 250 1.88 -3.75 0.29
C GLY A 250 2.50 -5.06 0.76
N HIS A 251 3.78 -5.31 0.47
CA HIS A 251 4.45 -6.58 0.73
C HIS A 251 5.69 -6.39 1.63
N PRO A 252 5.96 -7.32 2.58
CA PRO A 252 7.13 -7.24 3.43
C PRO A 252 8.43 -7.14 2.62
N GLY A 253 9.30 -6.20 2.99
CA GLY A 253 10.56 -5.93 2.28
C GLY A 253 10.43 -5.13 0.98
N GLY A 254 9.21 -4.93 0.48
CA GLY A 254 8.92 -4.29 -0.79
C GLY A 254 8.99 -5.26 -1.98
N ALA A 255 8.07 -5.07 -2.92
CA ALA A 255 7.98 -5.82 -4.17
C ALA A 255 8.63 -5.09 -5.37
N GLY A 256 9.12 -3.86 -5.14
CA GLY A 256 9.80 -3.03 -6.14
C GLY A 256 8.87 -2.07 -6.88
N PHE A 257 7.62 -1.89 -6.45
CA PHE A 257 6.70 -0.95 -7.08
C PHE A 257 7.09 0.49 -6.77
N ALA A 258 7.46 0.77 -5.52
CA ALA A 258 8.04 2.04 -5.09
C ALA A 258 9.30 2.41 -5.87
N ASP A 259 10.21 1.45 -6.09
CA ASP A 259 11.41 1.62 -6.91
C ASP A 259 11.06 2.02 -8.34
N ARG A 260 10.12 1.29 -8.93
CA ARG A 260 9.70 1.52 -10.31
C ARG A 260 8.99 2.87 -10.45
N ALA A 261 8.16 3.23 -9.48
CA ALA A 261 7.50 4.52 -9.39
C ALA A 261 8.52 5.67 -9.24
N HIS A 262 9.55 5.52 -8.39
CA HIS A 262 10.64 6.50 -8.28
C HIS A 262 11.43 6.62 -9.59
N ALA A 263 11.73 5.51 -10.26
CA ALA A 263 12.41 5.53 -11.56
C ALA A 263 11.57 6.17 -12.68
N ALA A 264 10.23 6.08 -12.60
CA ALA A 264 9.27 6.65 -13.55
C ALA A 264 8.49 7.86 -12.99
N LEU A 265 9.08 8.57 -12.03
CA LEU A 265 8.40 9.55 -11.17
C LEU A 265 7.66 10.64 -11.96
N ARG A 266 8.34 11.25 -12.93
CA ARG A 266 7.76 12.32 -13.76
C ARG A 266 6.58 11.80 -14.60
N PRO A 267 6.73 10.76 -15.45
CA PRO A 267 5.60 10.17 -16.16
C PRO A 267 4.42 9.81 -15.26
N TRP A 268 4.69 9.20 -14.10
CA TRP A 268 3.66 8.77 -13.17
C TRP A 268 2.89 9.94 -12.55
N LEU A 269 3.59 10.94 -12.00
CA LEU A 269 2.94 12.09 -11.38
C LEU A 269 2.26 13.01 -12.41
N THR A 270 2.80 13.12 -13.64
CA THR A 270 2.12 13.80 -14.74
C THR A 270 0.82 13.11 -15.10
N ALA A 271 0.82 11.79 -15.31
CA ALA A 271 -0.40 11.03 -15.58
C ALA A 271 -1.43 11.14 -14.44
N THR A 272 -0.95 11.13 -13.20
CA THR A 272 -1.77 11.36 -11.99
C THR A 272 -2.48 12.71 -12.03
N ARG A 273 -1.70 13.78 -12.24
CA ARG A 273 -2.20 15.15 -12.33
C ARG A 273 -3.20 15.31 -13.47
N ASP A 274 -2.87 14.79 -14.66
CA ASP A 274 -3.70 14.91 -15.86
C ASP A 274 -5.02 14.15 -15.72
N ALA A 275 -5.02 12.97 -15.07
CA ALA A 275 -6.24 12.21 -14.79
C ALA A 275 -7.19 12.99 -13.86
N ILE A 276 -6.66 13.65 -12.82
CA ILE A 276 -7.47 14.48 -11.92
C ILE A 276 -8.05 15.68 -12.70
N ALA A 277 -7.23 16.36 -13.49
CA ALA A 277 -7.62 17.54 -14.26
C ALA A 277 -8.65 17.23 -15.36
N ALA A 278 -8.53 16.09 -16.03
CA ALA A 278 -9.43 15.67 -17.11
C ALA A 278 -10.79 15.16 -16.60
N CYS A 279 -10.88 14.76 -15.33
CA CYS A 279 -12.13 14.29 -14.77
C CYS A 279 -13.14 15.45 -14.64
N GLU A 280 -14.37 15.27 -15.13
CA GLU A 280 -15.41 16.31 -15.12
C GLU A 280 -16.18 16.42 -13.78
N CYS A 281 -15.85 15.60 -12.78
CA CYS A 281 -16.53 15.65 -11.49
C CYS A 281 -16.22 16.95 -10.73
N PRO A 282 -17.18 17.48 -9.94
CA PRO A 282 -17.01 18.78 -9.28
C PRO A 282 -16.08 18.72 -8.05
N ALA A 283 -16.15 17.65 -7.25
CA ALA A 283 -15.50 17.58 -5.94
C ALA A 283 -14.58 16.36 -5.75
N GLY A 284 -14.48 15.49 -6.76
CA GLY A 284 -13.81 14.20 -6.66
C GLY A 284 -14.78 13.02 -6.79
N CYS A 285 -14.31 11.92 -7.37
CA CYS A 285 -15.10 10.70 -7.59
C CYS A 285 -14.18 9.47 -7.61
N PRO A 286 -14.73 8.23 -7.67
CA PRO A 286 -13.94 7.00 -7.74
C PRO A 286 -12.99 6.90 -8.94
N SER A 287 -13.19 7.70 -9.98
CA SER A 287 -12.33 7.71 -11.17
C SER A 287 -11.14 8.67 -11.07
N CYS A 288 -11.03 9.50 -10.03
CA CYS A 288 -9.92 10.44 -9.90
C CYS A 288 -9.25 10.44 -8.51
N VAL A 289 -9.96 10.79 -7.44
CA VAL A 289 -9.34 11.07 -6.12
C VAL A 289 -9.95 10.27 -4.97
N GLN A 290 -11.00 9.47 -5.21
CA GLN A 290 -11.53 8.59 -4.17
C GLN A 290 -10.88 7.21 -4.25
N SER A 291 -10.53 6.68 -3.08
CA SER A 291 -10.02 5.33 -2.91
C SER A 291 -11.01 4.50 -2.08
N PRO A 292 -11.40 3.29 -2.54
CA PRO A 292 -12.21 2.40 -1.72
C PRO A 292 -11.40 1.70 -0.61
N LYS A 293 -10.08 1.93 -0.53
CA LYS A 293 -9.25 1.50 0.60
C LYS A 293 -9.10 2.56 1.70
N CYS A 294 -9.69 3.74 1.50
CA CYS A 294 -9.50 4.86 2.43
C CYS A 294 -10.17 4.55 3.78
N GLY A 295 -9.36 4.30 4.81
CA GLY A 295 -9.83 4.10 6.18
C GLY A 295 -10.48 5.35 6.80
N ASN A 296 -10.18 6.53 6.24
CA ASN A 296 -10.79 7.81 6.62
C ASN A 296 -12.09 8.11 5.88
N GLY A 297 -12.64 7.16 5.10
CA GLY A 297 -13.93 7.31 4.45
C GLY A 297 -13.96 8.34 3.31
N ASN A 298 -12.81 8.60 2.67
CA ASN A 298 -12.66 9.61 1.61
C ASN A 298 -12.99 11.04 2.07
N ASP A 299 -12.69 11.36 3.34
CA ASP A 299 -12.90 12.70 3.91
C ASP A 299 -11.71 13.11 4.82
N PRO A 300 -11.14 14.32 4.66
CA PRO A 300 -11.40 15.29 3.59
C PRO A 300 -10.73 14.88 2.26
N LEU A 301 -11.29 15.33 1.13
CA LEU A 301 -10.64 15.28 -0.18
C LEU A 301 -10.78 16.64 -0.88
N ASP A 302 -9.68 17.15 -1.42
CA ASP A 302 -9.66 18.37 -2.24
C ASP A 302 -9.05 18.09 -3.60
N LYS A 303 -9.92 17.93 -4.59
CA LYS A 303 -9.54 17.66 -5.99
C LYS A 303 -8.68 18.79 -6.58
N ALA A 304 -9.05 20.04 -6.35
CA ALA A 304 -8.34 21.19 -6.93
C ALA A 304 -6.99 21.36 -6.22
N GLY A 305 -6.97 21.24 -4.91
CA GLY A 305 -5.76 21.25 -4.10
C GLY A 305 -4.76 20.16 -4.51
N ALA A 306 -5.23 18.95 -4.84
CA ALA A 306 -4.36 17.87 -5.34
C ALA A 306 -3.61 18.24 -6.62
N ILE A 307 -4.27 18.94 -7.56
CA ILE A 307 -3.61 19.44 -8.78
C ILE A 307 -2.52 20.44 -8.42
N VAL A 308 -2.78 21.35 -7.49
CA VAL A 308 -1.79 22.35 -7.02
C VAL A 308 -0.56 21.67 -6.41
N VAL A 309 -0.77 20.67 -5.54
CA VAL A 309 0.32 19.88 -4.95
C VAL A 309 1.16 19.20 -6.04
N LEU A 310 0.51 18.53 -6.98
CA LEU A 310 1.20 17.79 -8.05
C LEU A 310 1.92 18.73 -9.03
N ASP A 311 1.34 19.88 -9.37
CA ASP A 311 1.96 20.90 -10.21
C ASP A 311 3.23 21.46 -9.55
N ALA A 312 3.21 21.71 -8.24
CA ALA A 312 4.39 22.15 -7.49
C ALA A 312 5.53 21.10 -7.53
N VAL A 313 5.20 19.82 -7.30
CA VAL A 313 6.18 18.73 -7.36
C VAL A 313 6.74 18.58 -8.78
N LEU A 314 5.89 18.59 -9.80
CA LEU A 314 6.31 18.45 -11.20
C LEU A 314 7.18 19.63 -11.66
N ALA A 315 6.87 20.86 -11.25
CA ALA A 315 7.67 22.03 -11.54
C ALA A 315 9.07 21.95 -10.88
N ALA A 316 9.13 21.53 -9.61
CA ALA A 316 10.38 21.32 -8.91
C ALA A 316 11.25 20.23 -9.56
N LEU A 317 10.62 19.11 -9.94
CA LEU A 317 11.29 18.05 -10.69
C LEU A 317 11.82 18.60 -12.02
N ALA A 318 11.03 19.37 -12.79
CA ALA A 318 11.44 20.03 -14.03
C ALA A 318 12.73 20.85 -13.86
N ALA A 319 12.81 21.67 -12.80
CA ALA A 319 13.99 22.46 -12.48
C ALA A 319 15.21 21.63 -12.04
N ALA A 320 15.00 20.42 -11.49
CA ALA A 320 16.06 19.57 -10.98
C ALA A 320 16.90 18.88 -12.06
N THR A 321 16.44 18.81 -13.32
CA THR A 321 17.22 18.25 -14.43
C THR A 321 18.14 19.33 -15.00
N PRO A 322 19.46 19.31 -14.74
CA PRO A 322 20.37 20.14 -15.51
C PRO A 322 20.43 19.55 -16.92
N HIS A 323 20.56 20.44 -17.90
CA HIS A 323 20.85 20.19 -19.31
C HIS A 323 21.85 19.02 -19.55
N GLN A 324 21.37 17.77 -19.59
CA GLN A 324 22.07 16.62 -20.16
C GLN A 324 21.53 16.38 -21.56
N ALA A 325 21.84 17.31 -22.44
CA ALA A 325 21.72 17.15 -23.88
C ALA A 325 22.94 17.82 -24.51
N ARG A 326 24.05 17.09 -24.54
CA ARG A 326 25.10 17.21 -25.55
C ARG A 326 25.67 15.83 -25.84
#